data_AF-A0A4Y5SSL6-F1
#
_entry.id   AF-A0A4Y5SSL6-F1
#
_cell.length_a   1.000
_cell.length_b   1.000
_cell.length_c   1.000
_cell.angle_alpha   90.00
_cell.angle_beta   90.00
_cell.angle_gamma   90.00
#
_symmetry.space_group_name_H-M   'P 1'
#
loop_
_entity.id
_entity.type
_entity.pdbx_description
1 polymer ?
#
loop_
_entity_poly.entity_id
_entity_poly.type
_entity_poly.pdbx_seq_one_letter_code
_entity_poly.pdbx_strand_id
1 'polypeptide(L)' 'MQNAQEVVDEEVARRTFAGHAVPEDLKPAFDRHRANLVQLAMSLETAGKDSNTIRNLVGDLMKTYEDDLLVLIEARL' A
#
# COMPACT_ATOMS: atom_id res chain seq x y z
N MET A 1 1.72 20.62 2.53
CA MET A 1 1.81 19.36 3.29
C MET A 1 0.99 18.36 2.52
N GLN A 2 1.56 17.22 2.15
CA GLN A 2 0.78 16.14 1.56
C GLN A 2 -0.01 15.46 2.67
N ASN A 3 -1.30 15.20 2.43
CA ASN A 3 -2.14 14.53 3.41
C ASN A 3 -1.90 13.00 3.39
N ALA A 4 -2.35 12.29 4.43
CA ALA A 4 -2.16 10.85 4.54
C ALA A 4 -2.69 10.04 3.34
N GLN A 5 -3.81 10.46 2.74
CA GLN A 5 -4.40 9.81 1.58
C GLN A 5 -3.49 9.92 0.34
N GLU A 6 -2.95 11.10 0.08
CA GLU A 6 -2.02 11.35 -1.03
C GLU A 6 -0.75 10.51 -0.90
N VAL A 7 -0.20 10.37 0.31
CA VAL A 7 0.99 9.55 0.55
C VAL A 7 0.71 8.07 0.22
N VAL A 8 -0.43 7.53 0.65
CA VAL A 8 -0.78 6.13 0.37
C VAL A 8 -1.02 5.92 -1.12
N ASP A 9 -1.71 6.83 -1.79
CA ASP A 9 -1.99 6.72 -3.22
C ASP A 9 -0.73 6.80 -4.08
N GLU A 10 0.24 7.64 -3.69
CA GLU A 10 1.55 7.70 -4.34
C GLU A 10 2.33 6.39 -4.18
N GLU A 11 2.39 5.83 -2.97
CA GLU A 11 3.13 4.59 -2.73
C GLU A 11 2.47 3.37 -3.39
N VAL A 12 1.13 3.36 -3.47
CA VAL A 12 0.38 2.36 -4.24
C VAL A 12 0.66 2.49 -5.74
N ALA A 13 0.61 3.70 -6.29
CA ALA A 13 0.86 3.93 -7.71
C ALA A 13 2.31 3.58 -8.12
N ARG A 14 3.30 3.88 -7.26
CA ARG A 14 4.72 3.55 -7.50
C ARG A 14 4.99 2.05 -7.55
N ARG A 15 4.17 1.23 -6.89
CA ARG A 15 4.40 -0.20 -6.66
C ARG A 15 3.35 -1.09 -7.28
N THR A 16 2.93 -0.76 -8.50
CA THR A 16 2.02 -1.62 -9.24
C THR A 16 2.76 -2.91 -9.62
N PHE A 17 2.76 -3.94 -8.76
CA PHE A 17 3.25 -5.32 -8.91
C PHE A 17 4.20 -5.57 -10.08
N ALA A 18 5.39 -4.96 -10.12
CA ALA A 18 6.32 -5.08 -11.26
C ALA A 18 5.69 -4.88 -12.67
N GLY A 19 4.65 -4.06 -12.80
CA GLY A 19 3.87 -3.82 -14.02
C GLY A 19 2.74 -4.83 -14.28
N HIS A 20 2.46 -5.75 -13.35
CA HIS A 20 1.38 -6.71 -13.46
C HIS A 20 0.07 -6.13 -12.92
N ALA A 21 -1.02 -6.37 -13.64
CA ALA A 21 -2.35 -6.06 -13.15
C ALA A 21 -2.71 -7.03 -12.01
N VAL A 22 -3.33 -6.50 -10.95
CA VAL A 22 -3.92 -7.33 -9.89
C VAL A 22 -5.01 -8.21 -10.52
N PRO A 23 -4.94 -9.55 -10.37
CA PRO A 23 -6.02 -10.43 -10.80
C PRO A 23 -7.38 -10.00 -10.24
N GLU A 24 -8.44 -10.11 -11.04
CA GLU A 24 -9.78 -9.62 -10.67
C GLU A 24 -10.29 -10.19 -9.34
N ASP A 25 -9.95 -11.45 -9.04
CA ASP A 25 -10.33 -12.13 -7.80
C ASP A 25 -9.54 -11.67 -6.57
N LEU A 26 -8.37 -11.04 -6.77
CA LEU A 26 -7.56 -10.46 -5.71
C LEU A 26 -7.83 -8.96 -5.50
N LYS A 27 -8.49 -8.27 -6.44
CA LYS A 27 -8.84 -6.84 -6.31
C LYS A 27 -9.57 -6.48 -5.01
N PRO A 28 -10.60 -7.23 -4.55
CA PRO A 28 -11.28 -6.89 -3.30
C PRO A 28 -10.37 -7.00 -2.06
N ALA A 29 -9.36 -7.88 -2.10
CA ALA A 29 -8.37 -7.98 -1.04
C ALA A 29 -7.38 -6.79 -1.09
N PHE A 30 -6.94 -6.44 -2.30
CA PHE A 30 -6.08 -5.27 -2.55
C PHE A 30 -6.73 -3.96 -2.08
N ASP A 31 -8.00 -3.72 -2.45
CA ASP A 31 -8.72 -2.51 -2.09
C ASP A 31 -8.90 -2.37 -0.57
N ARG A 32 -9.20 -3.49 0.13
CA ARG A 32 -9.26 -3.50 1.60
C ARG A 32 -7.91 -3.17 2.23
N HIS A 33 -6.81 -3.69 1.69
CA HIS A 33 -5.49 -3.35 2.19
C HIS A 33 -5.13 -1.89 1.97
N ARG A 34 -5.45 -1.32 0.80
CA ARG A 34 -5.30 0.12 0.57
C ARG A 34 -6.10 0.94 1.59
N ALA A 35 -7.35 0.58 1.85
CA ALA A 35 -8.17 1.27 2.86
C ALA A 35 -7.55 1.20 4.26
N ASN A 36 -7.00 0.05 4.65
CA ASN A 36 -6.33 -0.12 5.94
C ASN A 36 -5.05 0.74 6.04
N LEU A 37 -4.27 0.84 4.96
CA LEU A 37 -3.07 1.69 4.90
C LEU A 37 -3.43 3.17 5.03
N VAL A 38 -4.50 3.62 4.37
CA VAL A 38 -5.04 4.98 4.53
C VAL A 38 -5.40 5.24 6.00
N GLN A 39 -6.15 4.34 6.64
CA GLN A 39 -6.54 4.51 8.04
C GLN A 39 -5.33 4.56 8.99
N LEU A 40 -4.32 3.73 8.74
CA LEU A 40 -3.06 3.74 9.49
C LEU A 40 -2.32 5.08 9.30
N ALA A 41 -2.18 5.55 8.05
CA ALA A 41 -1.53 6.81 7.74
C ALA A 41 -2.24 8.00 8.41
N MET A 42 -3.57 8.05 8.36
CA MET A 42 -4.37 9.06 9.06
C MET A 42 -4.20 9.01 10.59
N SER A 43 -4.12 7.80 11.16
CA SER A 43 -3.89 7.62 12.60
C SER A 43 -2.52 8.13 13.02
N LEU A 44 -1.49 7.92 12.19
CA LEU A 44 -0.14 8.41 12.42
C LEU A 44 -0.04 9.92 12.28
N GLU A 45 -0.70 10.50 11.27
CA GLU A 45 -0.83 11.94 11.10
C GLU A 45 -1.50 12.58 12.33
N THR A 46 -2.59 11.99 12.81
CA THR A 46 -3.29 12.44 14.03
C THR A 46 -2.41 12.33 15.28
N ALA A 47 -1.53 11.33 15.33
CA ALA A 47 -0.53 11.18 16.38
C ALA A 47 0.67 12.13 16.26
N GLY A 48 0.65 13.06 15.29
CA GLY A 48 1.68 14.06 15.08
C GLY A 48 2.93 13.54 14.37
N LYS A 49 2.84 12.41 13.67
CA LYS A 49 3.95 11.93 12.81
C LYS A 49 4.03 12.76 11.54
N ASP A 50 5.25 13.07 11.12
CA ASP A 50 5.49 13.81 9.89
C ASP A 50 5.30 12.93 8.65
N SER A 51 5.08 13.58 7.50
CA SER A 51 4.80 12.90 6.23
C SER A 51 5.93 11.98 5.76
N ASN A 52 7.20 12.23 6.11
CA ASN A 52 8.30 11.34 5.72
C ASN A 52 8.27 10.05 6.54
N THR A 53 8.02 10.15 7.85
CA THR A 53 7.83 8.98 8.70
C THR A 53 6.67 8.11 8.22
N ILE A 54 5.54 8.73 7.88
CA ILE A 54 4.36 8.02 7.34
C ILE A 54 4.69 7.36 6.00
N ARG A 55 5.33 8.09 5.08
CA ARG A 55 5.74 7.57 3.77
C ARG A 55 6.67 6.37 3.89
N ASN A 56 7.68 6.44 4.74
CA ASN A 56 8.62 5.33 4.94
C ASN A 56 7.90 4.08 5.44
N LEU A 57 7.03 4.22 6.45
CA LEU A 57 6.28 3.08 6.99
C LEU A 57 5.32 2.48 5.95
N VAL A 58 4.56 3.32 5.25
CA VAL A 58 3.64 2.85 4.19
C VAL A 58 4.41 2.16 3.08
N GLY A 59 5.56 2.70 2.67
CA GLY A 59 6.43 2.11 1.65
C GLY A 59 6.98 0.73 2.06
N ASP A 60 7.40 0.56 3.32
CA ASP A 60 7.89 -0.72 3.84
C ASP A 60 6.79 -1.79 3.92
N LEU A 61 5.59 -1.38 4.37
CA LEU A 61 4.42 -2.26 4.42
C LEU A 61 3.98 -2.68 3.01
N MET A 62 3.93 -1.73 2.08
CA MET A 62 3.61 -2.00 0.67
C MET A 62 4.62 -2.97 0.03
N LYS A 63 5.92 -2.86 0.36
CA LYS A 63 6.94 -3.80 -0.12
C LYS A 63 6.65 -5.23 0.31
N THR A 64 6.41 -5.41 1.60
CA THR A 64 6.14 -6.74 2.18
C THR A 64 4.88 -7.34 1.55
N TYR A 65 3.86 -6.51 1.35
CA TYR A 65 2.62 -6.94 0.73
C TYR A 65 2.77 -7.28 -0.76
N GLU A 66 3.57 -6.52 -1.49
CA GLU A 66 3.91 -6.80 -2.89
C GLU A 66 4.61 -8.15 -3.03
N ASP A 67 5.62 -8.42 -2.18
CA ASP A 67 6.34 -9.69 -2.14
C ASP A 67 5.37 -10.86 -1.85
N ASP A 68 4.49 -10.72 -0.87
CA ASP A 68 3.50 -11.75 -0.51
C ASP A 68 2.49 -12.01 -1.65
N LEU A 69 2.01 -10.96 -2.31
CA LEU A 69 1.07 -11.10 -3.42
C LEU A 69 1.73 -11.69 -4.67
N LEU A 70 2.98 -11.32 -4.96
CA LEU A 70 3.74 -11.90 -6.06
C LEU A 70 3.90 -13.41 -5.86
N VAL A 71 4.26 -13.86 -4.66
CA VAL A 71 4.35 -15.29 -4.32
C VAL A 71 3.01 -16.01 -4.56
N LEU A 72 1.89 -15.40 -4.19
CA LEU A 72 0.55 -15.98 -4.41
C LEU A 72 0.17 -16.03 -5.90
N ILE A 73 0.55 -15.03 -6.68
CA ILE A 73 0.32 -14.99 -8.12
C ILE A 73 1.18 -16.05 -8.82
N GLU A 74 2.48 -16.12 -8.49
CA GLU A 74 3.43 -17.08 -9.06
C GLU A 74 3.07 -18.53 -8.73
N ALA A 75 2.62 -18.80 -7.50
CA ALA A 75 2.18 -20.15 -7.10
C ALA A 75 0.94 -20.65 -7.88
N ARG A 76 0.26 -19.76 -8.60
CA ARG A 76 -0.95 -20.05 -9.38
C ARG A 76 -0.69 -20.19 -10.88
N LEU A 77 0.47 -19.72 -11.36
CA LEU A 77 0.93 -19.85 -12.75
C LEU A 77 1.60 -21.21 -12.98
#